data_AF-A0A1H6TR21-F1
#
_entry.id   AF-A0A1H6TR21-F1
#
_cell.length_a   1.000
_cell.length_b   1.000
_cell.length_c   1.000
_cell.angle_alpha   90.00
_cell.angle_beta   90.00
_cell.angle_gamma   90.00
#
_symmetry.space_group_name_H-M   'P 1'
#
loop_
_entity.id
_entity.type
_entity.pdbx_description
1 polymer ?
#
loop_
_entity_poly.entity_id
_entity_poly.type
_entity_poly.pdbx_seq_one_letter_code
_entity_poly.pdbx_strand_id
1 'polypeptide(L)'
;MGNAAHEEVIASINSQISETNALINAALVAGTPTDKLRKKLATLHGDLKTAQEFEAAGIADEQAKDEAFVLGAGTEIAASTIAAVNAELEALGVVCRIEQGGDRFAEVAHRIAVALRIHEKVREKIGEAAAAVERLETRINECAARRATITAARLDGKSSDREVNEFVALAADIDALNGLLYDARAKLDGIDDSAEKAAVERLRADMQQLVSATLIEAVTVHVAQAEIALLDGIRKLHRTGLKHAPHRGSTPRSHYLMNADLDFFCRTGALR
;
A
#
# COMPACT_ATOMS: atom_id res chain seq x y z
N MET A 1 -0.36 19.87 -5.57
CA MET A 1 -0.08 19.75 -7.02
C MET A 1 0.81 18.54 -7.15
N GLY A 2 0.38 17.51 -7.89
CA GLY A 2 1.17 16.27 -7.99
C GLY A 2 2.43 16.46 -8.82
N ASN A 3 3.41 15.56 -8.68
CA ASN A 3 4.68 15.57 -9.43
C ASN A 3 4.50 15.83 -10.94
N ALA A 4 3.45 15.29 -11.57
CA ALA A 4 3.16 15.51 -12.99
C ALA A 4 2.96 17.00 -13.37
N ALA A 5 2.41 17.83 -12.48
CA ALA A 5 2.24 19.26 -12.74
C ALA A 5 3.58 20.02 -12.65
N HIS A 6 4.51 19.56 -11.81
CA HIS A 6 5.85 20.13 -11.72
C HIS A 6 6.71 19.74 -12.92
N GLU A 7 6.62 18.48 -13.38
CA GLU A 7 7.26 18.00 -14.60
C GLU A 7 6.81 18.79 -15.85
N GLU A 8 5.50 19.06 -15.99
CA GLU A 8 4.97 19.88 -17.09
C GLU A 8 5.50 21.32 -17.06
N VAL A 9 5.62 21.92 -15.87
CA VAL A 9 6.18 23.27 -15.70
C VAL A 9 7.66 23.29 -16.10
N ILE A 10 8.45 22.29 -15.68
CA ILE A 10 9.87 22.17 -16.05
C ILE A 10 10.02 21.96 -17.56
N ALA A 11 9.19 21.11 -18.18
CA ALA A 11 9.17 20.88 -19.62
C ALA A 11 8.81 22.17 -20.39
N SER A 12 7.82 22.92 -19.91
CA SER A 12 7.42 24.20 -20.48
C SER A 12 8.55 25.24 -20.43
N ILE A 13 9.22 25.39 -19.28
CA ILE A 13 10.34 26.31 -19.12
C ILE A 13 11.51 25.89 -20.02
N ASN A 14 11.80 24.59 -20.15
CA ASN A 14 12.82 24.08 -21.07
C ASN A 14 12.49 24.40 -22.55
N SER A 15 11.23 24.28 -22.97
CA SER A 15 10.81 24.70 -24.31
C SER A 15 11.05 26.19 -24.52
N GLN A 16 10.67 27.02 -23.56
CA GLN A 16 10.88 28.48 -23.63
C GLN A 16 12.36 28.86 -23.64
N ILE A 17 13.23 28.13 -22.94
CA ILE A 17 14.69 28.31 -22.99
C ILE A 17 15.20 27.98 -24.40
N SER A 18 14.77 26.85 -24.98
CA SER A 18 15.14 26.44 -26.34
C SER A 18 14.73 27.48 -27.38
N GLU A 19 13.48 27.94 -27.33
CA GLU A 19 12.96 29.00 -28.20
C GLU A 19 13.73 30.32 -28.02
N THR A 20 14.02 30.71 -26.77
CA THR A 20 14.77 31.93 -26.49
C THR A 20 16.22 31.84 -26.98
N ASN A 21 16.84 30.67 -26.91
CA ASN A 21 18.16 30.42 -27.50
C ASN A 21 18.15 30.52 -29.03
N ALA A 22 17.13 29.96 -29.69
CA ALA A 22 16.95 30.10 -31.13
C ALA A 22 16.82 31.58 -31.54
N LEU A 23 16.06 32.38 -30.77
CA LEU A 23 15.93 33.82 -30.98
C LEU A 23 17.24 34.58 -30.76
N ILE A 24 18.05 34.20 -29.76
CA ILE A 24 19.38 34.80 -29.53
C ILE A 24 20.29 34.53 -30.73
N ASN A 25 20.32 33.29 -31.24
CA ASN A 25 21.16 32.92 -32.38
C ASN A 25 20.74 33.68 -33.65
N ALA A 26 19.43 33.78 -33.92
CA ALA A 26 18.92 34.58 -35.03
C ALA A 26 19.29 36.07 -34.89
N ALA A 27 19.17 36.64 -33.69
CA ALA A 27 19.52 38.02 -33.41
C ALA A 27 21.02 38.31 -33.59
N LEU A 28 21.89 37.37 -33.22
CA LEU A 28 23.35 37.44 -33.41
C LEU A 28 23.72 37.44 -34.90
N VAL A 29 23.11 36.54 -35.70
CA VAL A 29 23.32 36.48 -37.15
C VAL A 29 22.88 37.78 -37.84
N ALA A 30 21.78 38.39 -37.36
CA ALA A 30 21.25 39.64 -37.88
C ALA A 30 21.97 40.90 -37.35
N GLY A 31 22.94 40.78 -36.44
CA GLY A 31 23.65 41.93 -35.84
C GLY A 31 22.78 42.80 -34.91
N THR A 32 21.67 42.25 -34.41
CA THR A 32 20.73 42.97 -33.53
C THR A 32 21.10 42.82 -32.05
N PRO A 33 20.77 43.80 -31.18
CA PRO A 33 21.14 43.77 -29.76
C PRO A 33 20.43 42.62 -29.01
N THR A 34 21.20 41.82 -28.26
CA THR A 34 20.71 40.60 -27.59
C THR A 34 20.43 40.75 -26.09
N ASP A 35 20.67 41.93 -25.50
CA ASP A 35 20.64 42.14 -24.05
C ASP A 35 19.31 41.77 -23.40
N LYS A 36 18.19 42.11 -24.06
CA LYS A 36 16.85 41.77 -23.57
C LYS A 36 16.59 40.25 -23.59
N LEU A 37 17.05 39.55 -24.62
CA LEU A 37 16.92 38.10 -24.74
C LEU A 37 17.79 37.36 -23.73
N ARG A 38 19.02 37.84 -23.50
CA ARG A 38 19.92 37.32 -22.47
C ARG A 38 19.36 37.50 -21.06
N LYS A 39 18.73 38.65 -20.76
CA LYS A 39 18.01 38.86 -19.50
C LYS A 39 16.84 37.89 -19.33
N LYS A 40 16.02 37.72 -20.37
CA LYS A 40 14.91 36.75 -20.36
C LYS A 40 15.41 35.32 -20.11
N LEU A 41 16.49 34.91 -20.77
CA LEU A 41 17.11 33.61 -20.57
C LEU A 41 17.64 33.42 -19.13
N ALA A 42 18.25 34.45 -18.54
CA ALA A 42 18.67 34.41 -17.14
C ALA A 42 17.47 34.25 -16.17
N THR A 43 16.35 34.93 -16.44
CA THR A 43 15.11 34.74 -15.67
C THR A 43 14.59 33.31 -15.80
N LEU A 44 14.49 32.78 -17.02
CA LEU A 44 14.03 31.40 -17.26
C LEU A 44 14.92 30.35 -16.58
N HIS A 45 16.24 30.55 -16.53
CA HIS A 45 17.13 29.68 -15.76
C HIS A 45 16.92 29.79 -14.24
N GLY A 46 16.59 30.99 -13.74
CA GLY A 46 16.18 31.19 -12.35
C GLY A 46 14.89 30.43 -12.04
N ASP A 47 13.86 30.61 -12.87
CA ASP A 47 12.56 29.95 -12.73
C ASP A 47 12.69 28.43 -12.83
N LEU A 48 13.53 27.91 -13.74
CA LEU A 48 13.82 26.49 -13.86
C LEU A 48 14.46 25.93 -12.59
N LYS A 49 15.46 26.62 -12.04
CA LYS A 49 16.12 26.20 -10.80
C LYS A 49 15.12 26.16 -9.65
N THR A 50 14.29 27.18 -9.51
CA THR A 50 13.24 27.23 -8.48
C THR A 50 12.21 26.12 -8.68
N ALA A 51 11.79 25.84 -9.92
CA ALA A 51 10.87 24.74 -10.21
C ALA A 51 11.46 23.37 -9.83
N GLN A 52 12.75 23.14 -10.12
CA GLN A 52 13.47 21.91 -9.73
C GLN A 52 13.61 21.77 -8.21
N GLU A 53 13.88 22.86 -7.49
CA GLU A 53 13.94 22.85 -6.02
C GLU A 53 12.57 22.52 -5.41
N PHE A 54 11.48 23.05 -5.97
CA PHE A 54 10.13 22.72 -5.53
C PHE A 54 9.75 21.26 -5.83
N GLU A 55 10.13 20.74 -7.00
CA GLU A 55 9.92 19.32 -7.34
C GLU A 55 10.68 18.41 -6.38
N ALA A 56 11.97 18.68 -6.13
CA ALA A 56 12.77 17.90 -5.19
C ALA A 56 12.19 17.93 -3.77
N ALA A 57 11.71 19.09 -3.31
CA ALA A 57 11.04 19.22 -2.02
C ALA A 57 9.71 18.44 -1.98
N GLY A 58 8.94 18.44 -3.06
CA GLY A 58 7.70 17.67 -3.20
C GLY A 58 7.93 16.17 -3.14
N ILE A 59 8.94 15.66 -3.86
CA ILE A 59 9.33 14.25 -3.82
C ILE A 59 9.75 13.84 -2.41
N ALA A 60 10.54 14.66 -1.73
CA ALA A 60 10.98 14.39 -0.36
C ALA A 60 9.79 14.37 0.63
N ASP A 61 8.83 15.27 0.49
CA ASP A 61 7.61 15.29 1.33
C ASP A 61 6.72 14.06 1.08
N GLU A 62 6.55 13.64 -0.18
CA GLU A 62 5.83 12.40 -0.51
C GLU A 62 6.51 11.17 0.07
N GLN A 63 7.84 11.07 -0.04
CA GLN A 63 8.61 9.98 0.57
C GLN A 63 8.47 9.97 2.09
N ALA A 64 8.58 11.13 2.74
CA ALA A 64 8.41 11.23 4.19
C ALA A 64 6.99 10.81 4.64
N LYS A 65 5.95 11.15 3.87
CA LYS A 65 4.58 10.70 4.13
C LYS A 65 4.43 9.19 3.98
N ASP A 66 5.03 8.62 2.95
CA ASP A 66 5.01 7.17 2.73
C ASP A 66 5.72 6.42 3.87
N GLU A 67 6.89 6.89 4.27
CA GLU A 67 7.66 6.32 5.37
C GLU A 67 6.89 6.40 6.69
N ALA A 68 6.28 7.56 6.99
CA ALA A 68 5.44 7.74 8.17
C ALA A 68 4.22 6.82 8.16
N PHE A 69 3.57 6.65 7.01
CA PHE A 69 2.45 5.72 6.84
C PHE A 69 2.90 4.28 7.09
N VAL A 70 3.99 3.85 6.46
CA VAL A 70 4.50 2.48 6.57
C VAL A 70 4.90 2.16 8.01
N LEU A 71 5.54 3.10 8.71
CA LEU A 71 5.93 2.92 10.11
C LEU A 71 4.69 2.88 11.03
N GLY A 72 3.73 3.79 10.84
CA GLY A 72 2.49 3.81 11.61
C GLY A 72 1.66 2.53 11.41
N ALA A 73 1.38 2.17 10.15
CA ALA A 73 0.60 0.98 9.82
C ALA A 73 1.32 -0.31 10.24
N GLY A 74 2.63 -0.41 10.03
CA GLY A 74 3.42 -1.57 10.43
C GLY A 74 3.40 -1.80 11.95
N THR A 75 3.56 -0.73 12.74
CA THR A 75 3.48 -0.83 14.21
C THR A 75 2.09 -1.21 14.69
N GLU A 76 1.03 -0.66 14.10
CA GLU A 76 -0.36 -0.99 14.42
C GLU A 76 -0.69 -2.46 14.10
N ILE A 77 -0.32 -2.93 12.90
CA ILE A 77 -0.51 -4.33 12.48
C ILE A 77 0.22 -5.28 13.43
N ALA A 78 1.48 -5.00 13.77
CA ALA A 78 2.26 -5.82 14.69
C ALA A 78 1.62 -5.86 16.09
N ALA A 79 1.26 -4.70 16.64
CA ALA A 79 0.66 -4.60 17.97
C ALA A 79 -0.69 -5.32 18.04
N SER A 80 -1.55 -5.13 17.03
CA SER A 80 -2.85 -5.81 16.92
C SER A 80 -2.70 -7.33 16.81
N THR A 81 -1.74 -7.80 16.00
CA THR A 81 -1.46 -9.23 15.85
C THR A 81 -0.97 -9.84 17.17
N ILE A 82 -0.01 -9.21 17.84
CA ILE A 82 0.51 -9.68 19.13
C ILE A 82 -0.61 -9.71 20.19
N ALA A 83 -1.48 -8.69 20.21
CA ALA A 83 -2.62 -8.65 21.11
C ALA A 83 -3.59 -9.82 20.85
N ALA A 84 -3.88 -10.13 19.58
CA ALA A 84 -4.71 -11.26 19.21
C ALA A 84 -4.10 -12.60 19.63
N VAL A 85 -2.80 -12.81 19.39
CA VAL A 85 -2.10 -14.03 19.82
C VAL A 85 -2.12 -14.18 21.34
N ASN A 86 -1.85 -13.10 22.08
CA ASN A 86 -1.90 -13.13 23.54
C ASN A 86 -3.31 -13.42 24.09
N ALA A 87 -4.36 -12.90 23.44
CA ALA A 87 -5.74 -13.21 23.81
C ALA A 87 -6.08 -14.68 23.57
N GLU A 88 -5.57 -15.27 22.49
CA GLU A 88 -5.74 -16.71 22.20
C GLU A 88 -4.97 -17.59 23.20
N LEU A 89 -3.73 -17.23 23.56
CA LEU A 89 -2.98 -17.91 24.61
C LEU A 89 -3.69 -17.83 25.97
N GLU A 90 -4.25 -16.68 26.31
CA GLU A 90 -5.03 -16.50 27.55
C GLU A 90 -6.29 -17.38 27.56
N ALA A 91 -7.01 -17.48 26.44
CA ALA A 91 -8.15 -18.36 26.30
C ALA A 91 -7.77 -19.86 26.45
N LEU A 92 -6.55 -20.24 26.08
CA LEU A 92 -5.99 -21.58 26.28
C LEU A 92 -5.43 -21.81 27.69
N GLY A 93 -5.45 -20.81 28.57
CA GLY A 93 -4.87 -20.89 29.92
C GLY A 93 -3.35 -20.85 29.94
N VAL A 94 -2.70 -20.48 28.83
CA VAL A 94 -1.25 -20.35 28.73
C VAL A 94 -0.82 -19.00 29.30
N VAL A 95 -0.01 -19.03 30.36
CA VAL A 95 0.46 -17.82 31.06
C VAL A 95 1.62 -17.11 30.34
N CYS A 96 2.26 -17.77 29.38
CA CYS A 96 3.34 -17.18 28.60
C CYS A 96 2.79 -16.10 27.67
N ARG A 97 3.28 -14.87 27.81
CA ARG A 97 2.90 -13.73 26.96
C ARG A 97 4.03 -13.42 25.99
N ILE A 98 3.68 -13.17 24.75
CA ILE A 98 4.60 -12.64 23.76
C ILE A 98 4.72 -11.14 24.05
N GLU A 99 5.95 -10.68 24.26
CA GLU A 99 6.23 -9.26 24.49
C GLU A 99 5.85 -8.42 23.26
N GLN A 100 5.36 -7.21 23.53
CA GLN A 100 5.16 -6.22 22.46
C GLN A 100 6.53 -5.92 21.84
N GLY A 101 6.66 -6.14 20.52
CA GLY A 101 7.93 -5.95 19.81
C GLY A 101 8.70 -7.22 19.50
N GLY A 102 8.07 -8.40 19.50
CA GLY A 102 8.69 -9.57 18.89
C GLY A 102 9.12 -9.27 17.46
N ASP A 103 10.44 -9.19 17.21
CA ASP A 103 11.05 -8.72 15.96
C ASP A 103 10.45 -9.37 14.71
N ARG A 104 10.06 -10.65 14.83
CA ARG A 104 9.45 -11.43 13.76
C ARG A 104 8.09 -10.89 13.29
N PHE A 105 7.23 -10.44 14.21
CA PHE A 105 5.92 -9.86 13.86
C PHE A 105 6.10 -8.45 13.27
N ALA A 106 7.04 -7.67 13.83
CA ALA A 106 7.33 -6.33 13.35
C ALA A 106 7.83 -6.34 11.89
N GLU A 107 8.71 -7.28 11.54
CA GLU A 107 9.23 -7.41 10.17
C GLU A 107 8.13 -7.73 9.15
N VAL A 108 7.31 -8.75 9.41
CA VAL A 108 6.22 -9.13 8.50
C VAL A 108 5.17 -8.03 8.42
N ALA A 109 4.83 -7.39 9.55
CA ALA A 109 3.90 -6.27 9.59
C ALA A 109 4.40 -5.06 8.78
N HIS A 110 5.69 -4.74 8.88
CA HIS A 110 6.31 -3.70 8.07
C HIS A 110 6.23 -4.02 6.58
N ARG A 111 6.53 -5.26 6.18
CA ARG A 111 6.39 -5.70 4.78
C ARG A 111 4.95 -5.61 4.29
N ILE A 112 3.97 -5.98 5.12
CA ILE A 112 2.54 -5.80 4.81
C ILE A 112 2.23 -4.31 4.61
N ALA A 113 2.70 -3.43 5.50
CA ALA A 113 2.46 -2.00 5.40
C ALA A 113 3.04 -1.39 4.10
N VAL A 114 4.26 -1.80 3.73
CA VAL A 114 4.86 -1.42 2.44
C VAL A 114 4.00 -1.89 1.27
N ALA A 115 3.59 -3.17 1.25
CA ALA A 115 2.78 -3.72 0.17
C ALA A 115 1.40 -3.04 0.08
N LEU A 116 0.77 -2.72 1.21
CA LEU A 116 -0.48 -1.97 1.26
C LEU A 116 -0.30 -0.56 0.68
N ARG A 117 0.79 0.13 0.99
CA ARG A 117 1.06 1.47 0.46
C ARG A 117 1.29 1.44 -1.06
N ILE A 118 2.02 0.46 -1.56
CA ILE A 118 2.22 0.28 -3.01
C ILE A 118 0.87 0.01 -3.70
N HIS A 119 0.08 -0.91 -3.15
CA HIS A 119 -1.25 -1.23 -3.67
C HIS A 119 -2.19 0.00 -3.66
N GLU A 120 -2.14 0.82 -2.60
CA GLU A 120 -2.91 2.07 -2.52
C GLU A 120 -2.49 3.05 -3.62
N LYS A 121 -1.19 3.24 -3.86
CA LYS A 121 -0.70 4.09 -4.96
C LYS A 121 -1.14 3.60 -6.33
N VAL A 122 -1.14 2.29 -6.57
CA VAL A 122 -1.67 1.73 -7.83
C VAL A 122 -3.16 2.02 -7.95
N ARG A 123 -3.92 1.87 -6.86
CA ARG A 123 -5.35 2.18 -6.83
C ARG A 123 -5.63 3.66 -7.07
N GLU A 124 -4.83 4.56 -6.51
CA GLU A 124 -4.91 6.00 -6.78
C GLU A 124 -4.70 6.28 -8.27
N LYS A 125 -3.68 5.69 -8.90
CA LYS A 125 -3.44 5.81 -10.35
C LYS A 125 -4.60 5.29 -11.20
N ILE A 126 -5.20 4.15 -10.82
CA ILE A 126 -6.41 3.62 -11.48
C ILE A 126 -7.55 4.64 -11.35
N GLY A 127 -7.75 5.20 -10.16
CA GLY A 127 -8.77 6.22 -9.91
C GLY A 127 -8.57 7.49 -10.75
N GLU A 128 -7.33 7.98 -10.84
CA GLU A 128 -6.96 9.14 -11.66
C GLU A 128 -7.19 8.88 -13.16
N ALA A 129 -6.78 7.71 -13.65
CA ALA A 129 -6.98 7.30 -15.03
C ALA A 129 -8.47 7.15 -15.37
N ALA A 130 -9.26 6.53 -14.48
CA ALA A 130 -10.71 6.41 -14.63
C ALA A 130 -11.41 7.79 -14.63
N ALA A 131 -11.02 8.69 -13.73
CA ALA A 131 -11.55 10.06 -13.70
C ALA A 131 -11.16 10.88 -14.94
N ALA A 132 -10.01 10.60 -15.56
CA ALA A 132 -9.64 11.21 -16.84
C ALA A 132 -10.55 10.72 -17.98
N VAL A 133 -10.83 9.42 -18.04
CA VAL A 133 -11.78 8.82 -19.00
C VAL A 133 -13.17 9.44 -18.85
N GLU A 134 -13.70 9.50 -17.62
CA GLU A 134 -15.03 10.05 -17.34
C GLU A 134 -15.14 11.54 -17.75
N ARG A 135 -14.11 12.34 -17.46
CA ARG A 135 -14.06 13.75 -17.88
C ARG A 135 -14.10 13.91 -19.40
N LEU A 136 -13.36 13.08 -20.14
CA LEU A 136 -13.34 13.11 -21.60
C LEU A 136 -14.69 12.67 -22.18
N GLU A 137 -15.30 11.61 -21.65
CA GLU A 137 -16.63 11.15 -22.06
C GLU A 137 -17.71 12.22 -21.83
N THR A 138 -17.69 12.87 -20.66
CA THR A 138 -18.59 13.98 -20.35
C THR A 138 -18.43 15.11 -21.37
N ARG A 139 -17.18 15.49 -21.68
CA ARG A 139 -16.91 16.58 -22.63
C ARG A 139 -17.34 16.23 -24.05
N ILE A 140 -17.12 14.99 -24.50
CA ILE A 140 -17.59 14.51 -25.80
C ILE A 140 -19.12 14.60 -25.88
N ASN A 141 -19.82 14.17 -24.83
CA ASN A 141 -21.28 14.23 -24.77
C ASN A 141 -21.81 15.67 -24.82
N GLU A 142 -21.16 16.61 -24.13
CA GLU A 142 -21.49 18.05 -24.21
C GLU A 142 -21.32 18.59 -25.63
N CYS A 143 -20.18 18.31 -26.28
CA CYS A 143 -19.91 18.73 -27.65
C CYS A 143 -20.90 18.10 -28.65
N ALA A 144 -21.22 16.81 -28.48
CA ALA A 144 -22.17 16.09 -29.32
C ALA A 144 -23.60 16.64 -29.16
N ALA A 145 -24.04 16.92 -27.94
CA ALA A 145 -25.34 17.52 -27.67
C ALA A 145 -25.45 18.94 -28.28
N ARG A 146 -24.36 19.73 -28.18
CA ARG A 146 -24.30 21.06 -28.80
C ARG A 146 -24.39 20.96 -30.32
N ARG A 147 -23.64 20.05 -30.93
CA ARG A 147 -23.67 19.78 -32.38
C ARG A 147 -25.06 19.31 -32.84
N ALA A 148 -25.73 18.46 -32.07
CA ALA A 148 -27.10 18.02 -32.36
C ALA A 148 -28.10 19.18 -32.32
N THR A 149 -27.95 20.11 -31.35
CA THR A 149 -28.78 21.33 -31.26
C THR A 149 -28.63 22.22 -32.49
N ILE A 150 -27.39 22.45 -32.95
CA ILE A 150 -27.11 23.23 -34.17
C ILE A 150 -27.69 22.51 -35.40
N THR A 151 -27.61 21.18 -35.45
CA THR A 151 -28.17 20.39 -36.55
C THR A 151 -29.70 20.53 -36.62
N ALA A 152 -30.39 20.47 -35.48
CA ALA A 152 -31.84 20.68 -35.42
C ALA A 152 -32.23 22.09 -35.88
N ALA A 153 -31.54 23.13 -35.41
CA ALA A 153 -31.79 24.51 -35.84
C ALA A 153 -31.62 24.70 -37.37
N ARG A 154 -30.61 24.04 -37.95
CA ARG A 154 -30.38 24.02 -39.40
C ARG A 154 -31.51 23.33 -40.18
N LEU A 155 -32.02 22.21 -39.67
CA LEU A 155 -33.16 21.51 -40.28
C LEU A 155 -34.44 22.37 -40.24
N ASP A 156 -34.58 23.21 -39.21
CA ASP A 156 -35.66 24.20 -39.09
C ASP A 156 -35.46 25.47 -39.96
N GLY A 157 -34.39 25.51 -40.79
CA GLY A 157 -34.07 26.65 -41.66
C GLY A 157 -33.46 27.85 -40.94
N LYS A 158 -33.13 27.73 -39.65
CA LYS A 158 -32.48 28.77 -38.85
C LYS A 158 -30.97 28.49 -38.83
N SER A 159 -30.24 29.08 -39.76
CA SER A 159 -28.79 28.89 -39.89
C SER A 159 -28.09 30.23 -40.05
N SER A 160 -27.12 30.49 -39.17
CA SER A 160 -26.17 31.60 -39.30
C SER A 160 -24.77 31.11 -39.73
N ASP A 161 -23.98 31.96 -40.38
CA ASP A 161 -22.58 31.65 -40.74
C ASP A 161 -21.72 31.32 -39.52
N ARG A 162 -22.06 31.90 -38.36
CA ARG A 162 -21.41 31.60 -37.08
C ARG A 162 -21.65 30.15 -36.64
N GLU A 163 -22.88 29.66 -36.75
CA GLU A 163 -23.23 28.27 -36.40
C GLU A 163 -22.62 27.26 -37.38
N VAL A 164 -22.41 27.64 -38.64
CA VAL A 164 -21.69 26.82 -39.63
C VAL A 164 -20.24 26.58 -39.18
N ASN A 165 -19.55 27.65 -38.76
CA ASN A 165 -18.17 27.55 -38.28
C ASN A 165 -18.09 26.80 -36.94
N GLU A 166 -19.01 27.06 -36.00
CA GLU A 166 -19.10 26.33 -34.73
C GLU A 166 -19.34 24.83 -34.96
N PHE A 167 -20.17 24.45 -35.93
CA PHE A 167 -20.44 23.05 -36.26
C PHE A 167 -19.18 22.31 -36.75
N VAL A 168 -18.38 22.93 -37.61
CA VAL A 168 -17.13 22.34 -38.12
C VAL A 168 -16.10 22.23 -37.00
N ALA A 169 -15.96 23.27 -36.17
CA ALA A 169 -15.08 23.24 -35.01
C ALA A 169 -15.45 22.13 -34.02
N LEU A 170 -16.74 21.99 -33.68
CA LEU A 170 -17.23 20.92 -32.79
C LEU A 170 -16.97 19.53 -33.36
N ALA A 171 -17.02 19.33 -34.67
CA ALA A 171 -16.68 18.05 -35.28
C ALA A 171 -15.19 17.71 -35.07
N ALA A 172 -14.29 18.67 -35.34
CA ALA A 172 -12.85 18.51 -35.10
C ALA A 172 -12.53 18.28 -33.62
N ASP A 173 -13.20 19.01 -32.72
CA ASP A 173 -13.04 18.84 -31.27
C ASP A 173 -13.48 17.45 -30.80
N ILE A 174 -14.61 16.94 -31.31
CA ILE A 174 -15.11 15.58 -30.98
C ILE A 174 -14.10 14.53 -31.46
N ASP A 175 -13.56 14.66 -32.67
CA ASP A 175 -12.57 13.71 -33.20
C ASP A 175 -11.27 13.73 -32.38
N ALA A 176 -10.80 14.92 -32.00
CA ALA A 176 -9.63 15.06 -31.13
C ALA A 176 -9.87 14.47 -29.72
N LEU A 177 -11.03 14.75 -29.12
CA LEU A 177 -11.41 14.20 -27.81
C LEU A 177 -11.57 12.68 -27.84
N ASN A 178 -12.10 12.10 -28.93
CA ASN A 178 -12.17 10.66 -29.11
C ASN A 178 -10.76 10.02 -29.19
N GLY A 179 -9.81 10.69 -29.84
CA GLY A 179 -8.40 10.26 -29.83
C GLY A 179 -7.82 10.24 -28.42
N LEU A 180 -8.01 11.33 -27.66
CA LEU A 180 -7.57 11.41 -26.25
C LEU A 180 -8.27 10.37 -25.37
N LEU A 181 -9.55 10.10 -25.61
CA LEU A 181 -10.33 9.09 -24.88
C LEU A 181 -9.77 7.68 -25.14
N TYR A 182 -9.42 7.37 -26.39
CA TYR A 182 -8.77 6.11 -26.74
C TYR A 182 -7.45 5.93 -25.98
N ASP A 183 -6.60 6.96 -25.98
CA ASP A 183 -5.32 6.93 -25.26
C ASP A 183 -5.52 6.81 -23.74
N ALA A 184 -6.52 7.50 -23.18
CA ALA A 184 -6.84 7.44 -21.76
C ALA A 184 -7.35 6.05 -21.34
N ARG A 185 -8.19 5.42 -22.17
CA ARG A 185 -8.64 4.03 -21.94
C ARG A 185 -7.50 3.04 -22.06
N ALA A 186 -6.65 3.17 -23.08
CA ALA A 186 -5.46 2.33 -23.22
C ALA A 186 -4.51 2.45 -22.01
N LYS A 187 -4.36 3.65 -21.45
CA LYS A 187 -3.61 3.86 -20.20
C LYS A 187 -4.27 3.17 -19.01
N LEU A 188 -5.59 3.31 -18.84
CA LEU A 188 -6.34 2.67 -17.76
C LEU A 188 -6.24 1.14 -17.84
N ASP A 189 -6.48 0.57 -19.03
CA ASP A 189 -6.41 -0.87 -19.29
C ASP A 189 -4.98 -1.43 -19.14
N GLY A 190 -3.97 -0.57 -19.30
CA GLY A 190 -2.57 -0.93 -19.09
C GLY A 190 -2.12 -0.99 -17.63
N ILE A 191 -2.96 -0.54 -16.68
CA ILE A 191 -2.64 -0.63 -15.24
C ILE A 191 -3.14 -1.97 -14.70
N ASP A 192 -2.21 -2.88 -14.41
CA ASP A 192 -2.49 -4.16 -13.74
C ASP A 192 -2.16 -4.04 -12.24
N ASP A 193 -3.12 -4.37 -11.37
CA ASP A 193 -2.97 -4.38 -9.91
C ASP A 193 -2.91 -5.80 -9.30
N SER A 194 -2.87 -6.83 -10.16
CA SER A 194 -2.93 -8.22 -9.74
C SER A 194 -1.69 -8.64 -8.94
N ALA A 195 -0.52 -8.12 -9.29
CA ALA A 195 0.74 -8.42 -8.61
C ALA A 195 0.76 -7.85 -7.19
N GLU A 196 0.31 -6.61 -7.01
CA GLU A 196 0.25 -5.92 -5.73
C GLU A 196 -0.77 -6.59 -4.80
N LYS A 197 -1.95 -6.95 -5.33
CA LYS A 197 -2.94 -7.74 -4.58
C LYS A 197 -2.38 -9.09 -4.13
N ALA A 198 -1.75 -9.82 -5.04
CA ALA A 198 -1.15 -11.10 -4.73
C ALA A 198 -0.03 -10.98 -3.68
N ALA A 199 0.76 -9.90 -3.72
CA ALA A 199 1.80 -9.63 -2.74
C ALA A 199 1.22 -9.41 -1.33
N VAL A 200 0.16 -8.60 -1.20
CA VAL A 200 -0.53 -8.37 0.09
C VAL A 200 -1.10 -9.67 0.64
N GLU A 201 -1.78 -10.47 -0.19
CA GLU A 201 -2.37 -11.74 0.24
C GLU A 201 -1.32 -12.77 0.66
N ARG A 202 -0.21 -12.86 -0.07
CA ARG A 202 0.93 -13.71 0.31
C ARG A 202 1.49 -13.31 1.68
N LEU A 203 1.72 -12.01 1.91
CA LEU A 203 2.27 -11.53 3.19
C LEU A 203 1.29 -11.73 4.35
N ARG A 204 -0.02 -11.63 4.11
CA ARG A 204 -1.04 -11.98 5.11
C ARG A 204 -1.01 -13.46 5.46
N ALA A 205 -0.83 -14.34 4.46
CA ALA A 205 -0.65 -15.77 4.71
C ALA A 205 0.63 -16.05 5.51
N ASP A 206 1.75 -15.37 5.19
CA ASP A 206 3.00 -15.48 5.96
C ASP A 206 2.78 -15.06 7.44
N MET A 207 2.03 -13.98 7.68
CA MET A 207 1.67 -13.54 9.04
C MET A 207 0.84 -14.59 9.79
N GLN A 208 -0.15 -15.20 9.13
CA GLN A 208 -0.98 -16.25 9.74
C GLN A 208 -0.17 -17.51 10.08
N GLN A 209 0.80 -17.88 9.23
CA GLN A 209 1.72 -18.98 9.52
C GLN A 209 2.59 -18.67 10.73
N LEU A 210 3.11 -17.44 10.84
CA LEU A 210 3.90 -17.00 11.98
C LEU A 210 3.09 -17.01 13.28
N VAL A 211 1.85 -16.52 13.25
CA VAL A 211 0.88 -16.60 14.36
C VAL A 211 0.73 -18.05 14.83
N SER A 212 0.41 -18.95 13.89
CA SER A 212 0.18 -20.37 14.19
C SER A 212 1.43 -21.02 14.80
N ALA A 213 2.60 -20.76 14.22
CA ALA A 213 3.87 -21.29 14.72
C ALA A 213 4.18 -20.82 16.14
N THR A 214 3.93 -19.54 16.42
CA THR A 214 4.22 -18.94 17.73
C THR A 214 3.25 -19.43 18.80
N LEU A 215 1.97 -19.62 18.46
CA LEU A 215 0.99 -20.25 19.34
C LEU A 215 1.41 -21.67 19.71
N ILE A 216 1.77 -22.49 18.73
CA ILE A 216 2.21 -23.87 18.95
C ILE A 216 3.46 -23.89 19.83
N GLU A 217 4.44 -23.04 19.56
CA GLU A 217 5.67 -22.93 20.36
C GLU A 217 5.35 -22.56 21.81
N ALA A 218 4.52 -21.54 22.05
CA ALA A 218 4.15 -21.09 23.38
C ALA A 218 3.37 -22.16 24.17
N VAL A 219 2.41 -22.84 23.53
CA VAL A 219 1.66 -23.95 24.15
C VAL A 219 2.61 -25.10 24.48
N THR A 220 3.52 -25.44 23.58
CA THR A 220 4.50 -26.53 23.79
C THR A 220 5.39 -26.25 24.99
N VAL A 221 5.91 -25.01 25.11
CA VAL A 221 6.70 -24.59 26.27
C VAL A 221 5.87 -24.65 27.55
N HIS A 222 4.61 -24.21 27.52
CA HIS A 222 3.74 -24.25 28.69
C HIS A 222 3.46 -25.69 29.15
N VAL A 223 3.16 -26.60 28.22
CA VAL A 223 2.96 -28.02 28.52
C VAL A 223 4.21 -28.64 29.14
N ALA A 224 5.40 -28.34 28.60
CA ALA A 224 6.66 -28.82 29.16
C ALA A 224 6.89 -28.31 30.59
N GLN A 225 6.56 -27.05 30.88
CA GLN A 225 6.63 -26.49 32.24
C GLN A 225 5.64 -27.16 33.19
N ALA A 226 4.41 -27.40 32.73
CA ALA A 226 3.39 -28.11 33.50
C ALA A 226 3.80 -29.56 33.81
N GLU A 227 4.43 -30.25 32.85
CA GLU A 227 4.98 -31.59 33.03
C GLU A 227 6.08 -31.60 34.11
N ILE A 228 7.03 -30.67 34.04
CA ILE A 228 8.09 -30.53 35.05
C ILE A 228 7.48 -30.32 36.44
N ALA A 229 6.50 -29.42 36.56
CA ALA A 229 5.83 -29.12 37.82
C ALA A 229 5.08 -30.33 38.38
N LEU A 230 4.40 -31.11 37.52
CA LEU A 230 3.73 -32.36 37.90
C LEU A 230 4.73 -33.38 38.43
N LEU A 231 5.82 -33.64 37.69
CA LEU A 231 6.85 -34.59 38.08
C LEU A 231 7.51 -34.21 39.42
N ASP A 232 7.76 -32.92 39.64
CA ASP A 232 8.27 -32.43 40.92
C ASP A 232 7.25 -32.58 42.06
N GLY A 233 5.97 -32.35 41.79
CA GLY A 233 4.88 -32.64 42.72
C GLY A 233 4.84 -34.11 43.15
N ILE A 234 4.94 -35.03 42.19
CA ILE A 234 4.98 -36.48 42.43
C ILE A 234 6.22 -36.86 43.27
N ARG A 235 7.40 -36.30 42.96
CA ARG A 235 8.63 -36.54 43.75
C ARG A 235 8.47 -36.07 45.19
N LYS A 236 7.88 -34.89 45.41
CA LYS A 236 7.61 -34.35 46.75
C LYS A 236 6.62 -35.23 47.51
N LEU A 237 5.53 -35.65 46.86
CA LEU A 237 4.53 -36.55 47.44
C LEU A 237 5.16 -37.89 47.86
N HIS A 238 5.98 -38.49 47.00
CA HIS A 238 6.70 -39.73 47.30
C HIS A 238 7.62 -39.58 48.51
N ARG A 239 8.42 -38.52 48.59
CA ARG A 239 9.31 -38.25 49.75
C ARG A 239 8.52 -38.09 51.05
N THR A 240 7.42 -37.35 51.02
CA THR A 240 6.53 -37.18 52.18
C THR A 240 5.87 -38.49 52.58
N GLY A 241 5.40 -39.27 51.59
CA GLY A 241 4.80 -40.58 51.80
C GLY A 241 5.75 -41.57 52.46
N LEU A 242 7.02 -41.63 52.03
CA LEU A 242 8.05 -42.44 52.68
C LEU A 242 8.29 -42.03 54.14
N LYS A 243 8.23 -40.74 54.44
CA LYS A 243 8.45 -40.21 55.80
C LYS A 243 7.28 -40.49 56.74
N HIS A 244 6.04 -40.40 56.25
CA HIS A 244 4.84 -40.42 57.10
C HIS A 244 3.98 -41.70 56.97
N ALA A 245 4.21 -42.52 55.94
CA ALA A 245 3.50 -43.77 55.69
C ALA A 245 4.45 -44.84 55.14
N PRO A 246 5.45 -45.29 55.93
CA PRO A 246 6.52 -46.20 55.46
C PRO A 246 6.01 -47.58 55.01
N HIS A 247 4.79 -47.96 55.42
CA HIS A 247 4.14 -49.20 55.01
C HIS A 247 3.53 -49.13 53.60
N ARG A 248 3.34 -47.93 53.03
CA ARG A 248 2.97 -47.78 51.62
C ARG A 248 4.23 -47.97 50.77
N GLY A 249 4.16 -48.87 49.79
CA GLY A 249 5.32 -49.40 49.05
C GLY A 249 6.31 -48.35 48.52
N SER A 250 7.53 -48.78 48.18
CA SER A 250 8.67 -47.91 47.89
C SER A 250 8.61 -47.11 46.58
N THR A 251 7.60 -47.33 45.72
CA THR A 251 7.53 -46.75 44.38
C THR A 251 6.64 -45.49 44.32
N PRO A 252 6.91 -44.51 43.42
CA PRO A 252 6.05 -43.33 43.30
C PRO A 252 4.57 -43.64 43.03
N ARG A 253 4.28 -44.74 42.32
CA ARG A 253 2.93 -45.19 41.96
C ARG A 253 2.09 -45.67 43.15
N SER A 254 2.72 -46.02 44.28
CA SER A 254 1.97 -46.35 45.51
C SER A 254 1.46 -45.09 46.25
N HIS A 255 1.98 -43.91 45.89
CA HIS A 255 1.64 -42.63 46.51
C HIS A 255 0.88 -41.69 45.56
N TYR A 256 1.13 -41.78 44.24
CA TYR A 256 0.42 -41.00 43.21
C TYR A 256 -0.51 -41.89 42.38
N LEU A 257 -1.80 -41.57 42.41
CA LEU A 257 -2.81 -42.16 41.54
C LEU A 257 -3.03 -41.23 40.35
N MET A 258 -2.72 -41.71 39.15
CA MET A 258 -3.03 -41.00 37.91
C MET A 258 -4.55 -40.82 37.79
N ASN A 259 -4.98 -39.65 37.30
CA ASN A 259 -6.38 -39.46 36.96
C ASN A 259 -6.74 -40.25 35.69
N ALA A 260 -8.04 -40.39 35.42
CA ALA A 260 -8.55 -41.19 34.30
C ALA A 260 -8.00 -40.72 32.94
N ASP A 261 -7.83 -39.41 32.77
CA ASP A 261 -7.36 -38.81 31.51
C ASP A 261 -5.88 -39.10 31.25
N LEU A 262 -5.00 -38.90 32.24
CA LEU A 262 -3.58 -39.22 32.10
C LEU A 262 -3.35 -40.72 31.92
N ASP A 263 -4.11 -41.54 32.64
CA ASP A 263 -4.08 -43.00 32.51
C ASP A 263 -4.60 -43.47 31.13
N PHE A 264 -5.56 -42.76 30.53
CA PHE A 264 -5.97 -42.98 29.14
C PHE A 264 -4.83 -42.68 28.17
N PHE A 265 -4.20 -41.50 28.25
CA PHE A 265 -3.10 -41.11 27.35
C PHE A 265 -1.91 -42.07 27.44
N CYS A 266 -1.53 -42.51 28.65
CA CYS A 266 -0.44 -43.46 28.84
C CYS A 266 -0.77 -44.87 28.30
N ARG A 267 -2.02 -45.33 28.39
CA ARG A 267 -2.42 -46.69 27.96
C ARG A 267 -2.65 -46.80 26.46
N THR A 268 -3.24 -45.78 25.84
CA THR A 268 -3.54 -45.80 24.40
C THR A 268 -2.33 -45.51 23.53
N GLY A 269 -1.25 -45.00 24.14
CA GLY A 269 -0.07 -44.58 23.39
C GLY A 269 -0.31 -43.33 22.55
N ALA A 270 -1.38 -42.55 22.83
CA ALA A 270 -1.66 -41.29 22.15
C ALA A 270 -0.57 -40.20 22.37
N LEU A 271 0.41 -40.49 23.23
CA LEU A 271 1.62 -39.69 23.45
C LEU A 271 2.83 -40.14 22.58
N ARG A 272 2.67 -41.17 21.73
CA ARG A 272 3.72 -41.69 20.83
C ARG A 272 3.64 -41.13 19.42
#